data_AF-A0A4R3MUU2-F1
#
_entry.id   AF-A0A4R3MUU2-F1
#
_cell.length_a   1.000
_cell.length_b   1.000
_cell.length_c   1.000
_cell.angle_alpha   90.00
_cell.angle_beta   90.00
_cell.angle_gamma   90.00
#
_symmetry.space_group_name_H-M   'P 1'
#
loop_
_entity.id
_entity.type
_entity.pdbx_description
1 polymer ?
#
loop_
_entity_poly.entity_id
_entity_poly.type
_entity_poly.pdbx_seq_one_letter_code
_entity_poly.pdbx_strand_id
1 'polypeptide(L)' 'MASSYKAKELLERIEYLRKYLIEVASLSGYTSEESVQVSQELDKLLNRYQKLIARKDVYHMRKNTKSDEHRGVC' A
#
# COMPACT_ATOMS: atom_id res chain seq x y z
N MET A 1 -19.34 -6.79 1.86
CA MET A 1 -19.13 -5.91 0.69
C MET A 1 -18.36 -4.62 1.01
N ALA A 2 -18.33 -4.12 2.25
CA ALA A 2 -17.67 -2.87 2.63
C ALA A 2 -16.11 -2.83 2.57
N SER A 3 -15.43 -3.98 2.45
CA SER A 3 -13.97 -4.00 2.53
C SER A 3 -13.25 -3.66 1.21
N SER A 4 -13.97 -3.60 0.08
CA SER A 4 -13.40 -3.33 -1.25
C SER A 4 -13.34 -1.83 -1.56
N TYR A 5 -14.36 -1.06 -1.17
CA TYR A 5 -14.46 0.37 -1.51
C TYR A 5 -13.37 1.22 -0.85
N LYS A 6 -13.03 0.96 0.42
CA LYS A 6 -11.98 1.71 1.15
C LYS A 6 -10.60 1.56 0.51
N ALA A 7 -10.30 0.39 -0.04
CA ALA A 7 -9.04 0.15 -0.73
C ALA A 7 -9.00 0.87 -2.08
N LYS A 8 -10.15 0.93 -2.78
CA LYS A 8 -10.28 1.63 -4.05
C LYS A 8 -10.15 3.15 -3.90
N GLU A 9 -10.82 3.74 -2.92
CA GLU A 9 -10.72 5.18 -2.60
C GLU A 9 -9.27 5.58 -2.26
N LEU A 10 -8.57 4.74 -1.49
CA LEU A 10 -7.15 4.97 -1.19
C LEU A 10 -6.27 4.90 -2.43
N LEU A 11 -6.52 3.94 -3.33
CA LEU A 11 -5.77 3.84 -4.59
C LEU A 11 -6.00 5.06 -5.49
N GLU A 12 -7.24 5.51 -5.62
CA GLU A 12 -7.56 6.72 -6.41
C GLU A 12 -6.85 7.95 -5.84
N ARG A 13 -6.79 8.07 -4.50
CA ARG A 13 -6.07 9.17 -3.83
C ARG A 13 -4.55 9.08 -4.02
N ILE A 14 -3.98 7.88 -3.97
CA ILE A 14 -2.55 7.63 -4.22
C ILE A 14 -2.18 8.02 -5.66
N GLU A 15 -2.97 7.61 -6.65
CA GLU A 15 -2.74 7.95 -8.06
C GLU A 15 -2.85 9.46 -8.31
N TYR A 16 -3.82 10.12 -7.68
CA TYR A 16 -3.94 11.57 -7.74
C TYR A 16 -2.69 12.27 -7.18
N LEU A 17 -2.28 11.92 -5.95
CA LEU A 17 -1.12 12.54 -5.31
C LEU A 17 0.19 12.22 -6.02
N ARG A 18 0.30 11.05 -6.66
CA ARG A 18 1.45 10.71 -7.49
C ARG A 18 1.58 11.64 -8.69
N LYS A 19 0.48 11.93 -9.39
CA LYS A 19 0.47 12.87 -10.51
C LYS A 19 0.77 14.29 -10.04
N TYR A 20 0.15 14.69 -8.93
CA TYR A 20 0.38 16.01 -8.34
C TYR A 20 1.83 16.20 -7.89
N LEU A 21 2.47 15.19 -7.28
CA LEU A 21 3.89 15.23 -6.93
C LEU A 21 4.77 15.47 -8.16
N ILE A 22 4.49 14.77 -9.26
CA ILE A 22 5.25 14.94 -10.51
C ILE A 22 5.08 16.36 -11.05
N GLU A 23 3.87 16.91 -11.01
CA GLU A 23 3.58 18.27 -11.46
C GLU A 23 4.32 19.31 -10.59
N VAL A 24 4.17 19.23 -9.26
CA VAL A 24 4.84 20.14 -8.32
C VAL A 24 6.36 20.00 -8.41
N ALA A 25 6.89 18.79 -8.53
CA ALA A 25 8.33 18.58 -8.67
C ALA A 25 8.86 19.07 -10.02
N SER A 26 8.04 19.05 -11.07
CA SER A 26 8.41 19.61 -12.38
C SER A 26 8.41 21.14 -12.37
N LEU A 27 7.57 21.78 -11.54
CA LEU A 27 7.46 23.22 -11.42
C LEU A 27 8.45 23.81 -10.40
N SER A 28 8.46 23.26 -9.19
CA SER A 28 9.16 23.77 -8.01
C SER A 28 10.44 22.98 -7.69
N GLY A 29 10.65 21.82 -8.30
CA GLY A 29 11.77 20.93 -8.03
C GLY A 29 11.50 19.94 -6.90
N TYR A 30 12.06 18.73 -6.97
CA TYR A 30 11.84 17.65 -5.99
C TYR A 30 12.26 17.96 -4.55
N THR A 31 13.13 18.96 -4.35
CA THR A 31 13.61 19.41 -3.04
C THR A 31 12.83 20.61 -2.51
N SER A 32 11.86 21.13 -3.26
CA SER A 32 10.96 22.18 -2.76
C SER A 32 10.14 21.65 -1.60
N GLU A 33 9.84 22.54 -0.65
CA GLU A 33 9.02 22.21 0.51
C GLU A 33 7.67 21.61 0.10
N GLU A 34 7.06 22.14 -0.96
CA GLU A 34 5.82 21.64 -1.53
C GLU A 34 5.94 20.19 -2.05
N SER A 35 6.99 19.88 -2.83
CA SER A 35 7.24 18.51 -3.29
C SER A 35 7.51 17.54 -2.15
N VAL A 36 8.25 17.99 -1.13
CA VAL A 36 8.55 17.18 0.06
C VAL A 36 7.27 16.91 0.85
N GLN A 37 6.41 17.90 1.05
CA GLN A 37 5.12 17.74 1.73
C GLN A 37 4.21 16.76 1.00
N VAL A 38 4.11 16.87 -0.33
CA VAL A 38 3.30 15.96 -1.15
C VAL A 38 3.87 14.53 -1.11
N SER A 39 5.20 14.37 -1.16
CA SER A 39 5.84 13.06 -1.00
C SER A 39 5.52 12.43 0.35
N GLN A 40 5.60 13.19 1.43
CA GLN A 40 5.27 12.70 2.78
C GLN A 40 3.80 12.32 2.92
N GLU A 41 2.88 13.04 2.27
CA GLU A 41 1.47 12.69 2.26
C GLU A 41 1.21 11.40 1.47
N LEU A 42 1.84 11.27 0.29
CA LEU A 42 1.79 10.07 -0.53
C LEU A 42 2.29 8.84 0.24
N ASP A 43 3.42 8.95 0.94
CA ASP A 43 3.97 7.89 1.78
C ASP A 43 3.01 7.48 2.91
N LYS A 44 2.33 8.43 3.56
CA LYS A 44 1.33 8.13 4.59
C LYS A 44 0.16 7.32 4.02
N LEU A 45 -0.29 7.63 2.80
CA LEU A 45 -1.37 6.89 2.15
C LEU A 45 -0.93 5.50 1.70
N LEU A 46 0.26 5.37 1.13
CA LEU A 46 0.86 4.07 0.80
C LEU A 46 0.97 3.18 2.04
N ASN A 47 1.46 3.73 3.15
CA ASN A 47 1.53 3.00 4.42
C ASN A 47 0.15 2.55 4.94
N ARG A 48 -0.90 3.38 4.77
CA ARG A 48 -2.28 3.00 5.13
C ARG A 48 -2.81 1.89 4.23
N TYR A 49 -2.57 1.99 2.93
CA TYR A 49 -2.95 0.99 1.95
C TYR A 49 -2.25 -0.35 2.22
N GLN A 50 -0.93 -0.31 2.46
CA GLN A 50 -0.14 -1.49 2.80
C GLN A 50 -0.61 -2.12 4.11
N LYS A 51 -0.98 -1.34 5.14
CA LYS A 51 -1.59 -1.88 6.37
C LYS A 51 -2.95 -2.55 6.12
N LEU A 52 -3.73 -2.09 5.16
CA LEU A 52 -4.99 -2.72 4.77
C LEU A 52 -4.78 -4.03 4.01
N ILE A 53 -3.76 -4.11 3.14
CA ILE A 53 -3.40 -5.34 2.44
C ILE A 53 -2.69 -6.32 3.36
N ALA A 54 -1.74 -5.88 4.20
CA ALA A 54 -1.01 -6.75 5.11
C ALA A 54 -1.96 -7.47 6.09
N ARG A 55 -3.08 -6.84 6.46
CA ARG A 55 -4.16 -7.53 7.20
C ARG A 55 -4.80 -8.68 6.42
N LYS A 56 -4.77 -8.68 5.09
CA LYS A 56 -5.20 -9.78 4.20
C LYS A 56 -4.06 -10.79 3.95
N ASP A 57 -2.80 -10.36 3.90
CA ASP A 57 -1.66 -11.26 3.63
C ASP A 57 -1.38 -12.24 4.79
N VAL A 58 -1.67 -11.85 6.03
CA VAL A 58 -1.64 -12.76 7.19
C VAL A 58 -2.64 -13.92 7.05
N TYR A 59 -3.67 -13.82 6.21
CA TYR A 59 -4.60 -14.93 5.91
C TYR A 59 -4.07 -15.90 4.85
N HIS A 60 -3.20 -15.46 3.93
CA HIS A 60 -2.66 -16.34 2.88
C HIS A 60 -1.36 -17.04 3.27
N MET A 61 -0.56 -16.48 4.19
CA MET A 61 0.59 -17.23 4.73
C MET A 61 0.20 -18.29 5.78
N ARG A 62 -0.92 -18.13 6.51
CA ARG A 62 -1.36 -19.13 7.51
C ARG A 62 -2.02 -20.40 6.95
N LYS A 63 -2.40 -20.43 5.66
CA LYS A 63 -2.99 -21.63 5.04
C LYS A 63 -1.97 -22.57 4.38
N ASN A 64 -0.71 -22.16 4.21
CA ASN A 64 0.33 -23.00 3.61
C ASN A 64 1.20 -23.77 4.62
N THR A 65 0.94 -23.70 5.93
CA THR A 65 1.64 -24.53 6.94
C THR A 65 0.77 -25.69 7.47
N LYS A 66 -0.14 -26.23 6.65
CA LYS A 66 -0.90 -27.47 6.96
C LYS A 66 -0.88 -28.48 5.81
N SER A 67 0.20 -28.51 5.05
CA SER A 67 0.40 -29.49 3.98
C SER A 67 1.85 -29.95 3.95
N ASP A 68 2.35 -30.53 5.04
CA ASP A 68 3.53 -31.43 5.02
C ASP A 68 3.74 -32.08 6.40
N GLU A 69 2.71 -32.78 6.90
CA GLU A 69 2.88 -33.72 8.00
C GLU A 69 2.32 -35.07 7.57
N HIS A 70 2.95 -35.68 6.56
CA HIS A 70 2.86 -37.10 6.23
C HIS A 70 4.22 -37.61 5.74
N ARG A 71 5.16 -37.79 6.67
CA ARG A 71 6.14 -38.88 6.66
C ARG A 71 6.14 -39.39 8.09
N GLY A 72 5.41 -40.45 8.37
CA GLY A 72 5.94 -41.78 8.14
C GLY A 72 6.42 -42.28 9.50
N VAL A 73 5.46 -42.70 10.33
CA VAL A 73 5.73 -43.63 11.41
C VAL A 73 6.07 -44.95 10.74
N CYS A 74 7.30 -45.40 10.91
CA CYS A 74 7.85 -46.77 10.94
C CYS A 74 9.34 -46.69 10.62
#